data_AF-A0AAD3MZ20-F1
#
_entry.id   AF-A0AAD3MZ20-F1
#
_cell.length_a   1.000
_cell.length_b   1.000
_cell.length_c   1.000
_cell.angle_alpha   90.00
_cell.angle_beta   90.00
_cell.angle_gamma   90.00
#
_symmetry.space_group_name_H-M   'P 1'
#
loop_
_entity.id
_entity.type
_entity.pdbx_description
1 polymer ?
#
loop_
_entity_poly.entity_id
_entity_poly.type
_entity_poly.pdbx_seq_one_letter_code
_entity_poly.pdbx_strand_id
1 'polypeptide(L)'
;MRNDLYITLEKGEFEKGGKSVARNVEITVYVLDIDGQILKSHVAAGSGEPGGDEYHSLVLYHNNSPRWAEQIKLPIPVDMFRGSHVRFEFRHCSTKDKGEKKLFGYSFVPLMQEDGRTLPDGTHELIIHKCEENTSLADCSRYLKLPFSKANLPSNNQTLKGTKESFWITSFLCSTKLTQNGDMLDLLKWRAHPERINDSLSKLKEIDGSEIVKFLQDTLDTLFGILDESSQRYGLKVFDSLVHIINLLQDSKFQHFKPVMDTYIESHFAGALSYRDLIKVLKWYVDRIVDAEHQDHIQQVLKASEYIFKYIIQSRRLFSLATGGQNEDEFRVCIHELFMSIRFFLSQENKGTSPVAQTQAVFLRTFPAVYGELLKIFTVREVAGFVRETLGSLPTTVHADCPLEAVKLQCIAKTVESQLYINPESRCILLPVVLRVLQAHMQEQRDLVMCARILTSMLSLIKKEENGTA
;
A
#
# COMPACT_ATOMS: atom_id res chain seq x y z
N MET A 1 -6.64 10.47 -10.64
CA MET A 1 -6.09 10.93 -9.35
C MET A 1 -7.24 11.52 -8.55
N ARG A 2 -7.40 11.18 -7.26
CA ARG A 2 -8.51 11.67 -6.42
C ARG A 2 -7.95 12.43 -5.21
N ASN A 3 -8.45 13.65 -4.98
CA ASN A 3 -8.14 14.47 -3.81
C ASN A 3 -9.37 15.32 -3.46
N ASP A 4 -10.34 14.71 -2.78
CA ASP A 4 -11.56 15.39 -2.36
C ASP A 4 -11.54 15.56 -0.83
N LEU A 5 -11.57 16.80 -0.33
CA LEU A 5 -11.81 17.08 1.07
C LEU A 5 -13.29 17.39 1.29
N TYR A 6 -13.94 16.66 2.19
CA TYR A 6 -15.31 16.94 2.61
C TYR A 6 -15.28 17.68 3.94
N ILE A 7 -16.05 18.75 4.05
CA ILE A 7 -16.27 19.48 5.30
C ILE A 7 -17.76 19.55 5.55
N THR A 8 -18.20 19.04 6.69
CA THR A 8 -19.57 19.21 7.19
C THR A 8 -19.60 20.37 8.19
N LEU A 9 -20.48 21.34 7.96
CA LEU A 9 -20.81 22.37 8.94
C LEU A 9 -21.74 21.76 9.99
N GLU A 10 -21.23 21.41 11.17
CA GLU A 10 -21.99 20.64 12.16
C GLU A 10 -22.90 21.55 12.98
N LYS A 11 -22.31 22.36 13.85
CA LYS A 11 -23.04 23.25 14.77
C LYS A 11 -22.21 24.47 15.15
N GLY A 12 -22.88 25.51 15.62
CA GLY A 12 -22.24 26.70 16.20
C GLY A 12 -22.85 27.03 17.56
N GLU A 13 -22.10 27.73 18.40
CA GLU A 13 -22.58 28.32 19.65
C GLU A 13 -22.21 29.80 19.64
N PHE A 14 -23.21 30.68 19.71
CA PHE A 14 -23.06 32.12 19.58
C PHE A 14 -23.69 32.86 20.76
N GLU A 15 -23.07 33.97 21.17
CA GLU A 15 -23.58 34.83 22.21
C GLU A 15 -24.64 35.79 21.68
N LYS A 16 -25.65 36.06 22.53
CA LYS A 16 -26.69 37.07 22.26
C LYS A 16 -26.12 38.49 22.12
N GLY A 17 -24.90 38.75 22.60
CA GLY A 17 -24.24 40.06 22.49
C GLY A 17 -25.10 41.21 23.03
N GLY A 18 -25.74 40.99 24.19
CA GLY A 18 -26.61 41.99 24.84
C GLY A 18 -28.01 42.17 24.22
N LYS A 19 -28.36 41.43 23.16
CA LYS A 19 -29.69 41.49 22.53
C LYS A 19 -30.69 40.53 23.21
N SER A 20 -31.99 40.87 23.13
CA SER A 20 -33.07 40.02 23.66
C SER A 20 -33.30 38.76 22.83
N VAL A 21 -33.05 38.83 21.51
CA VAL A 21 -33.30 37.74 20.55
C VAL A 21 -31.99 37.14 20.02
N ALA A 22 -32.02 35.85 19.73
CA ALA A 22 -30.91 35.11 19.14
C ALA A 22 -30.57 35.60 17.71
N ARG A 23 -29.30 35.41 17.31
CA ARG A 23 -28.80 35.82 16.00
C ARG A 23 -29.34 34.89 14.91
N ASN A 24 -29.53 35.45 13.73
CA ASN A 24 -29.67 34.69 12.48
C ASN A 24 -28.27 34.65 11.86
N VAL A 25 -27.62 33.49 11.86
CA VAL A 25 -26.23 33.36 11.43
C VAL A 25 -26.18 32.65 10.08
N GLU A 26 -25.49 33.27 9.14
CA GLU A 26 -25.04 32.66 7.89
C GLU A 26 -23.53 32.43 7.97
N ILE A 27 -23.06 31.29 7.46
CA ILE A 27 -21.65 31.01 7.26
C ILE A 27 -21.33 31.14 5.78
N THR A 28 -20.36 32.00 5.45
CA THR A 28 -19.73 31.98 4.13
C THR A 28 -18.42 31.19 4.21
N VAL A 29 -18.23 30.20 3.34
CA VAL A 29 -17.07 29.33 3.30
C VAL A 29 -16.23 29.63 2.07
N TYR A 30 -14.94 29.87 2.29
CA TYR A 30 -13.95 30.10 1.24
C TYR A 30 -12.80 29.11 1.37
N VAL A 31 -12.24 28.70 0.24
CA VAL A 31 -10.92 28.05 0.19
C VAL A 31 -9.94 29.09 -0.31
N LEU A 32 -8.84 29.31 0.42
CA LEU A 32 -7.83 30.28 0.06
C LEU A 32 -6.46 29.63 -0.06
N ASP A 33 -5.63 30.16 -0.94
CA ASP A 33 -4.24 29.77 -1.09
C ASP A 33 -3.32 30.41 -0.03
N ILE A 34 -2.01 30.16 -0.16
CA ILE A 34 -0.97 30.68 0.73
C ILE A 34 -0.89 32.22 0.75
N ASP A 35 -1.29 32.88 -0.33
CA ASP A 35 -1.30 34.33 -0.46
C ASP A 35 -2.63 34.94 -0.01
N GLY A 36 -3.60 34.11 0.41
CA GLY A 36 -4.92 34.54 0.83
C GLY A 36 -5.87 34.84 -0.33
N GLN A 37 -5.58 34.35 -1.53
CA GLN A 37 -6.47 34.47 -2.68
C GLN A 37 -7.47 33.32 -2.73
N ILE A 38 -8.69 33.60 -3.17
CA ILE A 38 -9.75 32.60 -3.27
C ILE A 38 -9.43 31.60 -4.39
N LEU A 39 -9.45 30.32 -4.06
CA LEU A 39 -9.38 29.22 -5.03
C LEU A 39 -10.71 29.10 -5.75
N LYS A 40 -10.80 29.75 -6.92
CA LYS A 40 -12.04 29.83 -7.70
C LYS A 40 -12.58 28.45 -8.08
N SER A 41 -13.89 28.27 -7.99
CA SER A 41 -14.60 27.04 -8.35
C SER A 41 -14.21 25.77 -7.55
N HIS A 42 -13.61 25.92 -6.36
CA HIS A 42 -13.22 24.78 -5.50
C HIS A 42 -14.15 24.55 -4.30
N VAL A 43 -15.33 25.18 -4.28
CA VAL A 43 -16.32 24.99 -3.22
C VAL A 43 -17.62 24.48 -3.82
N ALA A 44 -17.97 23.21 -3.59
CA ALA A 44 -19.19 22.60 -4.12
C ALA A 44 -20.16 22.19 -3.00
N ALA A 45 -21.44 22.48 -3.18
CA ALA A 45 -22.51 22.04 -2.27
C ALA A 45 -22.79 20.55 -2.49
N GLY A 46 -22.51 19.71 -1.49
CA GLY A 46 -22.73 18.26 -1.59
C GLY A 46 -21.95 17.58 -2.73
N SER A 47 -22.52 16.50 -3.27
CA SER A 47 -21.92 15.70 -4.35
C SER A 47 -22.69 15.90 -5.66
N GLY A 48 -22.15 16.70 -6.58
CA GLY A 48 -22.64 16.80 -7.95
C GLY A 48 -22.96 18.22 -8.43
N GLU A 49 -23.04 19.20 -7.51
CA GLU A 49 -23.19 20.60 -7.86
C GLU A 49 -21.89 21.18 -8.45
N PRO A 50 -21.98 22.15 -9.38
CA PRO A 50 -20.80 22.84 -9.89
C PRO A 50 -20.08 23.60 -8.76
N GLY A 51 -18.76 23.63 -8.83
CA GLY A 51 -17.95 24.38 -7.87
C GLY A 51 -18.15 25.88 -8.02
N GLY A 52 -18.34 26.57 -6.90
CA GLY A 52 -18.32 28.02 -6.76
C GLY A 52 -17.05 28.53 -6.07
N ASP A 53 -16.93 29.85 -5.98
CA ASP A 53 -15.84 30.54 -5.30
C ASP A 53 -16.07 30.59 -3.78
N GLU A 54 -17.33 30.45 -3.36
CA GLU A 54 -17.78 30.48 -1.98
C GLU A 54 -19.04 29.62 -1.80
N TYR A 55 -19.32 29.22 -0.57
CA TYR A 55 -20.57 28.57 -0.19
C TYR A 55 -21.25 29.32 0.94
N HIS A 56 -22.58 29.48 0.86
CA HIS A 56 -23.39 30.13 1.89
C HIS A 56 -24.28 29.10 2.57
N SER A 57 -24.20 29.02 3.89
CA SER A 57 -25.03 28.08 4.67
C SER A 57 -26.48 28.51 4.75
N LEU A 58 -27.36 27.60 5.16
CA LEU A 58 -28.71 27.97 5.59
C LEU A 58 -28.65 28.87 6.84
N VAL A 59 -29.67 29.72 6.97
CA VAL A 59 -29.84 30.61 8.12
C VAL A 59 -30.97 30.09 9.00
N LEU A 60 -30.63 29.58 10.18
CA LEU A 60 -31.61 29.12 11.15
C LEU A 60 -32.14 30.29 11.98
N TYR A 61 -33.43 30.56 11.84
CA TYR A 61 -34.08 31.74 12.42
C TYR A 61 -34.02 31.74 13.95
N HIS A 62 -33.51 32.83 14.52
CA HIS A 62 -33.37 33.08 15.95
C HIS A 62 -32.79 31.89 16.72
N ASN A 63 -31.69 31.34 16.21
CA ASN A 63 -31.00 30.22 16.82
C ASN A 63 -29.53 30.56 17.11
N ASN A 64 -29.17 30.61 18.39
CA ASN A 64 -27.79 30.80 18.86
C ASN A 64 -26.99 29.51 18.92
N SER A 65 -27.64 28.37 18.77
CA SER A 65 -27.01 27.05 18.71
C SER A 65 -27.42 26.32 17.43
N PRO A 66 -27.20 26.92 16.24
CA PRO A 66 -27.61 26.32 14.97
C PRO A 66 -26.89 24.99 14.74
N ARG A 67 -27.59 24.06 14.10
CA ARG A 67 -27.08 22.78 13.63
C ARG A 67 -27.39 22.69 12.15
N TRP A 68 -26.38 22.81 11.29
CA TRP A 68 -26.57 22.90 9.84
C TRP A 68 -26.60 21.51 9.21
N ALA A 69 -25.65 20.64 9.59
CA ALA A 69 -25.44 19.34 8.95
C ALA A 69 -25.30 19.44 7.43
N GLU A 70 -24.68 20.53 6.96
CA GLU A 70 -24.47 20.82 5.54
C GLU A 70 -23.07 20.34 5.13
N GLN A 71 -23.01 19.44 4.15
CA GLN A 71 -21.76 18.91 3.63
C GLN A 71 -21.29 19.67 2.39
N ILE A 72 -20.02 20.07 2.41
CA ILE A 72 -19.35 20.79 1.34
C ILE A 72 -18.22 19.91 0.82
N LYS A 73 -18.09 19.81 -0.50
CA LYS A 73 -16.99 19.13 -1.18
C LYS A 73 -15.98 20.16 -1.69
N LEU A 74 -14.71 19.95 -1.35
CA LEU A 74 -13.58 20.80 -1.72
C LEU A 74 -12.58 19.99 -2.55
N PRO A 75 -12.70 19.96 -3.90
CA PRO A 75 -11.83 19.20 -4.80
C PRO A 75 -10.50 19.94 -5.05
N ILE A 76 -9.73 20.20 -4.00
CA ILE A 76 -8.52 21.04 -4.07
C ILE A 76 -7.37 20.27 -4.74
N PRO A 77 -6.63 20.84 -5.71
CA PRO A 77 -5.45 20.21 -6.28
C PRO A 77 -4.38 19.90 -5.22
N VAL A 78 -3.71 18.76 -5.36
CA VAL A 78 -2.73 18.26 -4.37
C VAL A 78 -1.57 19.23 -4.18
N ASP A 79 -1.10 19.83 -5.26
CA ASP A 79 -0.03 20.82 -5.32
C ASP A 79 -0.37 22.14 -4.62
N MET A 80 -1.66 22.50 -4.56
CA MET A 80 -2.15 23.69 -3.88
C MET A 80 -2.49 23.44 -2.41
N PHE A 81 -2.52 22.19 -1.96
CA PHE A 81 -2.97 21.85 -0.62
C PHE A 81 -2.04 22.41 0.49
N ARG A 82 -0.74 22.50 0.19
CA ARG A 82 0.24 23.10 1.10
C ARG A 82 0.07 24.62 1.17
N GLY A 83 -0.11 25.15 2.37
CA GLY A 83 -0.27 26.59 2.60
C GLY A 83 -1.71 27.08 2.43
N SER A 84 -2.58 26.30 1.79
CA SER A 84 -4.02 26.61 1.70
C SER A 84 -4.75 26.38 3.02
N HIS A 85 -5.85 27.10 3.20
CA HIS A 85 -6.75 26.98 4.37
C HIS A 85 -8.20 27.23 3.96
N VAL A 86 -9.12 26.72 4.79
CA VAL A 86 -10.55 27.03 4.67
C VAL A 86 -10.87 28.14 5.67
N ARG A 87 -11.57 29.18 5.22
CA ARG A 87 -12.04 30.28 6.07
C ARG A 87 -13.57 30.27 6.12
N PHE A 88 -14.09 30.42 7.33
CA PHE A 88 -15.51 30.48 7.64
C PHE A 88 -15.80 31.88 8.17
N GLU A 89 -16.70 32.61 7.51
CA GLU A 89 -17.07 33.97 7.89
C GLU A 89 -18.51 33.99 8.39
N PHE A 90 -18.73 34.50 9.61
CA PHE A 90 -20.03 34.51 10.26
C PHE A 90 -20.69 35.88 10.10
N ARG A 91 -21.83 35.90 9.39
CA ARG A 91 -22.59 37.12 9.11
C ARG A 91 -23.96 37.07 9.77
N HIS A 92 -24.41 38.21 10.30
CA HIS A 92 -25.75 38.34 10.84
C HIS A 92 -26.74 38.77 9.75
N CYS A 93 -27.78 37.95 9.53
CA CYS A 93 -28.87 38.25 8.62
C CYS A 93 -30.03 38.96 9.34
N SER A 94 -30.18 40.26 9.10
CA SER A 94 -31.30 41.03 9.63
C SER A 94 -32.60 40.66 8.92
N THR A 95 -33.70 40.53 9.66
CA THR A 95 -35.04 40.38 9.06
C THR A 95 -35.70 41.70 8.70
N LYS A 96 -35.19 42.82 9.24
CA LYS A 96 -35.77 44.15 9.07
C LYS A 96 -34.99 45.01 8.07
N ASP A 97 -33.72 44.70 7.87
CA ASP A 97 -32.81 45.45 7.03
C ASP A 97 -32.32 44.53 5.89
N LYS A 98 -32.56 44.96 4.64
CA LYS A 98 -32.10 44.25 3.44
C LYS A 98 -30.72 44.73 2.97
N GLY A 99 -30.06 45.58 3.75
CA GLY A 99 -28.69 46.02 3.50
C GLY A 99 -27.65 44.91 3.61
N GLU A 100 -26.38 45.30 3.56
CA GLU A 100 -25.25 44.38 3.61
C GLU A 100 -25.21 43.58 4.92
N LYS A 101 -25.03 42.25 4.81
CA LYS A 101 -24.97 41.35 5.97
C LYS A 101 -23.73 41.69 6.80
N LYS A 102 -23.93 41.99 8.09
CA LYS A 102 -22.83 42.40 8.98
C LYS A 102 -21.96 41.20 9.38
N LEU A 103 -20.71 41.20 8.94
CA LEU A 103 -19.65 40.31 9.45
C LEU A 103 -19.41 40.61 10.94
N PHE A 104 -19.37 39.57 11.76
CA PHE A 104 -19.10 39.74 13.20
C PHE A 104 -18.00 38.83 13.73
N GLY A 105 -17.62 37.81 12.97
CA GLY A 105 -16.52 36.94 13.32
C GLY A 105 -16.13 36.00 12.21
N TYR A 106 -15.03 35.29 12.40
CA TYR A 106 -14.52 34.30 11.47
C TYR A 106 -13.82 33.15 12.21
N SER A 107 -13.72 32.02 11.54
CA SER A 107 -12.87 30.89 11.91
C SER A 107 -12.08 30.46 10.68
N PHE A 108 -11.01 29.71 10.87
CA PHE A 108 -10.27 29.13 9.76
C PHE A 108 -9.69 27.78 10.16
N VAL A 109 -9.24 27.00 9.19
CA VAL A 109 -8.49 25.76 9.42
C VAL A 109 -7.46 25.56 8.31
N PRO A 110 -6.15 25.48 8.63
CA PRO A 110 -5.12 25.12 7.66
C PRO A 110 -5.34 23.70 7.15
N LEU A 111 -5.12 23.49 5.86
CA LEU A 111 -5.31 22.17 5.26
C LEU A 111 -4.15 21.23 5.55
N MET A 112 -2.95 21.77 5.74
CA MET A 112 -1.74 20.99 6.00
C MET A 112 -0.87 21.66 7.06
N GLN A 113 -0.31 20.84 7.96
CA GLN A 113 0.62 21.24 9.00
C GLN A 113 2.04 21.45 8.43
N GLU A 114 2.93 22.03 9.23
CA GLU A 114 4.32 22.30 8.81
C GLU A 114 5.13 21.03 8.52
N ASP A 115 4.89 19.95 9.27
CA ASP A 115 5.45 18.60 9.01
C ASP A 115 4.86 17.96 7.73
N GLY A 116 3.81 18.57 7.20
CA GLY A 116 3.10 18.19 5.99
C GLY A 116 2.03 17.12 6.18
N ARG A 117 1.64 16.82 7.43
CA ARG A 117 0.40 16.05 7.70
C ARG A 117 -0.80 16.92 7.33
N THR A 118 -1.78 16.33 6.68
CA THR A 118 -3.02 17.06 6.37
C THR A 118 -3.91 17.21 7.60
N LEU A 119 -4.91 18.09 7.52
CA LEU A 119 -5.99 18.19 8.51
C LEU A 119 -6.53 16.79 8.82
N PRO A 120 -6.48 16.30 10.08
CA PRO A 120 -6.93 14.96 10.41
C PRO A 120 -8.44 14.82 10.24
N ASP A 121 -8.89 13.64 9.85
CA ASP A 121 -10.31 13.33 9.76
C ASP A 121 -10.97 13.34 11.14
N GLY A 122 -12.22 13.79 11.19
CA GLY A 122 -13.00 13.86 12.41
C GLY A 122 -13.54 15.26 12.72
N THR A 123 -13.97 15.45 13.96
CA THR A 123 -14.65 16.67 14.40
C THR A 123 -13.66 17.66 14.99
N HIS A 124 -13.74 18.91 14.56
CA HIS A 124 -12.86 20.01 14.98
C HIS A 124 -13.68 21.11 15.65
N GLU A 125 -13.30 21.49 16.87
CA GLU A 125 -13.84 22.66 17.56
C GLU A 125 -12.98 23.90 17.25
N LEU A 126 -13.50 24.75 16.37
CA LEU A 126 -12.86 25.96 15.90
C LEU A 126 -13.19 27.16 16.79
N ILE A 127 -12.19 28.02 16.96
CA ILE A 127 -12.32 29.31 17.67
C ILE A 127 -12.97 30.33 16.74
N ILE A 128 -13.98 31.02 17.24
CA ILE A 128 -14.59 32.16 16.54
C ILE A 128 -13.85 33.43 16.97
N HIS A 129 -13.08 34.00 16.05
CA HIS A 129 -12.41 35.28 16.23
C HIS A 129 -13.37 36.41 15.91
N LYS A 130 -13.49 37.41 16.79
CA LYS A 130 -14.34 38.58 16.54
C LYS A 130 -13.73 39.44 15.44
N CYS A 131 -14.58 39.94 14.56
CA CYS A 131 -14.20 40.79 13.45
C CYS A 131 -14.90 42.15 13.60
N GLU A 132 -14.14 43.21 13.89
CA GLU A 132 -14.68 44.57 14.00
C GLU A 132 -14.72 45.30 12.64
N GLU A 133 -13.77 45.00 11.74
CA GLU A 133 -13.68 45.58 10.38
C GLU A 133 -13.27 44.54 9.33
N ASN A 134 -13.84 44.60 8.12
CA ASN A 134 -13.56 43.66 7.01
C ASN A 134 -12.09 43.67 6.56
N THR A 135 -11.38 44.79 6.75
CA THR A 135 -9.94 44.95 6.45
C THR A 135 -9.05 43.98 7.22
N SER A 136 -9.50 43.49 8.38
CA SER A 136 -8.76 42.53 9.21
C SER A 136 -8.54 41.17 8.53
N LEU A 137 -9.34 40.83 7.51
CA LEU A 137 -9.25 39.58 6.75
C LEU A 137 -8.44 39.70 5.45
N ALA A 138 -8.00 40.91 5.08
CA ALA A 138 -7.23 41.15 3.86
C ALA A 138 -5.77 40.67 3.96
N ASP A 139 -5.20 40.61 5.16
CA ASP A 139 -3.86 40.07 5.42
C ASP A 139 -3.97 38.69 6.09
N CYS A 140 -3.90 37.63 5.27
CA CYS A 140 -3.99 36.25 5.76
C CYS A 140 -2.85 35.90 6.72
N SER A 141 -1.66 36.46 6.53
CA SER A 141 -0.48 36.17 7.35
C SER A 141 -0.67 36.56 8.81
N ARG A 142 -1.55 37.52 9.08
CA ARG A 142 -1.84 38.01 10.44
C ARG A 142 -2.77 37.07 11.19
N TYR A 143 -3.90 36.67 10.59
CA TYR A 143 -4.85 35.81 11.29
C TYR A 143 -4.40 34.35 11.32
N LEU A 144 -3.62 33.88 10.34
CA LEU A 144 -3.10 32.50 10.34
C LEU A 144 -2.13 32.23 11.51
N LYS A 145 -1.58 33.28 12.13
CA LYS A 145 -0.78 33.19 13.38
C LYS A 145 -1.63 33.01 14.64
N LEU A 146 -2.95 33.21 14.54
CA LEU A 146 -3.88 33.01 15.66
C LEU A 146 -4.20 31.53 15.83
N PRO A 147 -4.55 31.08 17.05
CA PRO A 147 -4.99 29.70 17.24
C PRO A 147 -6.33 29.48 16.54
N PHE A 148 -6.43 28.38 15.79
CA PHE A 148 -7.65 28.02 15.07
C PHE A 148 -8.56 27.05 15.84
N SER A 149 -7.99 26.22 16.72
CA SER A 149 -8.71 25.19 17.48
C SER A 149 -8.50 25.33 18.99
N LYS A 150 -9.54 25.07 19.78
CA LYS A 150 -9.46 25.11 21.25
C LYS A 150 -8.55 24.02 21.82
N ALA A 151 -8.39 22.89 21.12
CA ALA A 151 -7.50 21.80 21.52
C ALA A 151 -6.01 22.21 21.50
N ASN A 152 -5.65 23.20 20.67
CA ASN A 152 -4.27 23.64 20.47
C ASN A 152 -3.89 24.85 21.34
N LEU A 153 -4.75 25.24 22.31
CA LEU A 153 -4.47 26.38 23.20
C LEU A 153 -3.54 25.97 24.35
N PRO A 154 -2.37 26.61 24.51
CA PRO A 154 -1.52 26.39 25.67
C PRO A 154 -2.27 26.76 26.97
N SER A 155 -1.97 26.05 28.05
CA SER A 155 -2.69 26.14 29.34
C SER A 155 -2.81 27.56 29.91
N ASN A 156 -1.92 28.48 29.51
CA ASN A 156 -1.90 29.88 29.95
C ASN A 156 -2.89 30.83 29.24
N ASN A 157 -3.49 30.44 28.10
CA ASN A 157 -4.43 31.31 27.37
C ASN A 157 -5.87 31.20 27.92
N GLN A 158 -6.08 31.66 29.16
CA GLN A 158 -7.38 31.62 29.83
C GLN A 158 -8.44 32.49 29.14
N THR A 159 -8.05 33.58 28.48
CA THR A 159 -8.95 34.51 27.78
C THR A 159 -9.65 33.88 26.57
N LEU A 160 -8.94 33.09 25.75
CA LEU A 160 -9.50 32.36 24.61
C LEU A 160 -10.27 31.12 25.04
N LYS A 161 -9.82 30.42 26.09
CA LYS A 161 -10.56 29.30 26.71
C LYS A 161 -11.90 29.74 27.32
N GLY A 162 -12.01 31.00 27.74
CA GLY A 162 -13.23 31.59 28.31
C GLY A 162 -14.26 32.11 27.29
N THR A 163 -13.95 32.09 25.99
CA THR A 163 -14.93 32.48 24.97
C THR A 163 -16.02 31.41 24.86
N LYS A 164 -17.27 31.77 25.15
CA LYS A 164 -18.44 30.85 25.07
C LYS A 164 -18.84 30.51 23.64
N GLU A 165 -18.26 31.19 22.65
CA GLU A 165 -18.56 30.95 21.24
C GLU A 165 -17.62 29.87 20.68
N SER A 166 -18.18 28.94 19.92
CA SER A 166 -17.46 27.82 19.28
C SER A 166 -18.16 27.44 17.98
N PHE A 167 -17.39 26.95 17.01
CA PHE A 167 -17.91 26.41 15.76
C PHE A 167 -17.34 25.02 15.52
N TRP A 168 -18.20 24.06 15.18
CA TRP A 168 -17.79 22.68 14.94
C TRP A 168 -17.93 22.34 13.47
N ILE A 169 -16.88 21.73 12.94
CA ILE A 169 -16.88 21.10 11.62
C ILE A 169 -16.47 19.64 11.73
N THR A 170 -16.84 18.83 10.74
CA THR A 170 -16.28 17.50 10.56
C THR A 170 -15.58 17.42 9.22
N SER A 171 -14.31 17.01 9.19
CA SER A 171 -13.55 16.84 7.96
C SER A 171 -13.36 15.37 7.59
N PHE A 172 -13.32 15.08 6.29
CA PHE A 172 -13.02 13.76 5.75
C PHE A 172 -12.24 13.87 4.43
N LEU A 173 -11.00 13.38 4.39
CA LEU A 173 -10.11 13.50 3.23
C LEU A 173 -10.02 12.21 2.39
N CYS A 174 -10.60 12.26 1.19
CA CYS A 174 -10.47 11.23 0.17
C CYS A 174 -9.30 11.52 -0.78
N SER A 175 -8.06 11.22 -0.35
CA SER A 175 -6.86 11.48 -1.17
C SER A 175 -6.04 10.25 -1.49
N THR A 176 -5.73 10.02 -2.78
CA THR A 176 -4.75 9.01 -3.22
C THR A 176 -3.32 9.57 -3.29
N LYS A 177 -3.08 10.79 -2.80
CA LYS A 177 -1.74 11.44 -2.81
C LYS A 177 -1.31 12.06 -1.50
N LEU A 178 -2.24 12.32 -0.58
CA LEU A 178 -1.95 12.88 0.73
C LEU A 178 -2.37 11.91 1.83
N THR A 179 -1.41 11.52 2.66
CA THR A 179 -1.62 10.65 3.83
C THR A 179 -1.82 11.49 5.08
N GLN A 180 -2.72 11.03 5.96
CA GLN A 180 -2.87 11.55 7.33
C GLN A 180 -2.04 10.74 8.33
N ASN A 181 -1.54 9.57 7.93
CA ASN A 181 -0.72 8.73 8.77
C ASN A 181 0.70 9.28 8.81
N GLY A 182 1.17 9.62 10.01
CA GLY A 182 2.48 10.21 10.22
C GLY A 182 3.64 9.30 9.82
N ASP A 183 3.56 8.01 10.15
CA ASP A 183 4.63 7.06 9.84
C ASP A 183 4.71 6.77 8.34
N MET A 184 3.57 6.75 7.64
CA MET A 184 3.52 6.68 6.19
C MET A 184 4.14 7.92 5.53
N LEU A 185 3.82 9.11 6.05
CA LEU A 185 4.38 10.36 5.56
C LEU A 185 5.90 10.42 5.72
N ASP A 186 6.40 10.02 6.90
CA ASP A 186 7.83 9.97 7.20
C ASP A 186 8.56 9.03 6.23
N LEU A 187 7.97 7.87 5.92
CA LEU A 187 8.48 6.95 4.92
C LEU A 187 8.51 7.59 3.52
N LEU A 188 7.38 8.13 3.04
CA LEU A 188 7.30 8.75 1.71
C LEU A 188 8.24 9.95 1.55
N LYS A 189 8.52 10.67 2.64
CA LYS A 189 9.43 11.82 2.69
C LYS A 189 10.83 11.45 3.19
N TRP A 190 11.25 10.19 3.09
CA TRP A 190 12.53 9.71 3.63
C TRP A 190 13.74 10.57 3.24
N ARG A 191 13.75 11.19 2.05
CA ARG A 191 14.84 12.06 1.59
C ARG A 191 14.99 13.35 2.40
N ALA A 192 13.91 13.84 3.01
CA ALA A 192 13.95 15.01 3.89
C ALA A 192 14.57 14.68 5.26
N HIS A 193 14.47 13.42 5.69
CA HIS A 193 14.91 12.94 7.01
C HIS A 193 15.62 11.58 6.89
N PRO A 194 16.77 11.50 6.20
CA PRO A 194 17.46 10.23 5.94
C PRO A 194 17.92 9.50 7.21
N GLU A 195 18.08 10.23 8.32
CA GLU A 195 18.37 9.69 9.64
C GLU A 195 17.24 8.80 10.18
N ARG A 196 15.99 9.03 9.75
CA ARG A 196 14.78 8.30 10.22
C ARG A 196 14.40 7.08 9.37
N ILE A 197 15.15 6.76 8.31
CA ILE A 197 14.84 5.64 7.40
C ILE A 197 14.67 4.32 8.19
N ASN A 198 15.57 4.06 9.15
CA ASN A 198 15.54 2.84 9.94
C ASN A 198 14.27 2.68 10.79
N ASP A 199 13.78 3.78 11.33
CA ASP A 199 12.57 3.80 12.15
C ASP A 199 11.34 3.69 11.24
N SER A 200 11.33 4.43 10.13
CA SER A 200 10.25 4.41 9.14
C SER A 200 10.01 3.02 8.56
N LEU A 201 11.09 2.30 8.19
CA LEU A 201 11.01 0.92 7.70
C LEU A 201 10.51 -0.06 8.78
N SER A 202 10.88 0.16 10.06
CA SER A 202 10.42 -0.69 11.16
C SER A 202 8.91 -0.52 11.41
N LYS A 203 8.44 0.72 11.36
CA LYS A 203 7.03 1.08 11.59
C LYS A 203 6.10 0.76 10.43
N LEU A 204 6.60 0.55 9.22
CA LEU A 204 5.78 0.21 8.06
C LEU A 204 4.86 -1.01 8.32
N LYS A 205 5.31 -1.97 9.12
CA LYS A 205 4.52 -3.16 9.51
C LYS A 205 3.36 -2.85 10.46
N GLU A 206 3.38 -1.67 11.10
CA GLU A 206 2.37 -1.19 12.04
C GLU A 206 1.32 -0.31 11.34
N ILE A 207 1.60 0.14 10.11
CA ILE A 207 0.67 0.95 9.31
C ILE A 207 -0.49 0.07 8.85
N ASP A 208 -1.72 0.60 8.95
CA ASP A 208 -2.91 -0.12 8.48
C ASP A 208 -2.79 -0.45 7.00
N GLY A 209 -3.08 -1.69 6.63
CA GLY A 209 -2.98 -2.17 5.26
C GLY A 209 -3.80 -1.36 4.26
N SER A 210 -4.92 -0.76 4.68
CA SER A 210 -5.73 0.12 3.82
C SER A 210 -4.98 1.39 3.42
N GLU A 211 -4.13 1.92 4.29
CA GLU A 211 -3.30 3.08 3.99
C GLU A 211 -2.15 2.69 3.06
N ILE A 212 -1.52 1.52 3.27
CA ILE A 212 -0.48 1.00 2.37
C ILE A 212 -1.01 0.81 0.95
N VAL A 213 -2.16 0.14 0.77
CA VAL A 213 -2.70 -0.12 -0.57
C VAL A 213 -3.16 1.16 -1.30
N LYS A 214 -3.58 2.19 -0.55
CA LYS A 214 -3.94 3.51 -1.09
C LYS A 214 -2.77 4.21 -1.78
N PHE A 215 -1.56 3.99 -1.28
CA PHE A 215 -0.31 4.57 -1.76
C PHE A 215 0.67 3.53 -2.32
N LEU A 216 0.19 2.35 -2.71
CA LEU A 216 1.02 1.18 -3.01
C LEU A 216 2.20 1.49 -3.95
N GLN A 217 1.94 2.21 -5.05
CA GLN A 217 2.97 2.63 -5.99
C GLN A 217 4.02 3.54 -5.32
N ASP A 218 3.58 4.61 -4.66
CA ASP A 218 4.47 5.57 -4.00
C ASP A 218 5.29 4.89 -2.86
N THR A 219 4.70 3.90 -2.17
CA THR A 219 5.40 3.07 -1.18
C THR A 219 6.49 2.21 -1.83
N LEU A 220 6.18 1.52 -2.94
CA LEU A 220 7.14 0.66 -3.63
C LEU A 220 8.30 1.49 -4.22
N ASP A 221 7.99 2.62 -4.87
CA ASP A 221 8.99 3.55 -5.38
C ASP A 221 9.90 4.08 -4.26
N THR A 222 9.32 4.34 -3.09
CA THR A 222 10.07 4.73 -1.89
C THR A 222 11.01 3.62 -1.42
N LEU A 223 10.51 2.38 -1.31
CA LEU A 223 11.31 1.24 -0.86
C LEU A 223 12.50 0.97 -1.79
N PHE A 224 12.27 0.95 -3.11
CA PHE A 224 13.35 0.77 -4.08
C PHE A 224 14.29 1.98 -4.14
N GLY A 225 13.78 3.20 -3.97
CA GLY A 225 14.62 4.40 -3.84
C GLY A 225 15.55 4.33 -2.61
N ILE A 226 15.09 3.79 -1.48
CA ILE A 226 15.92 3.57 -0.29
C ILE A 226 16.95 2.45 -0.53
N LEU A 227 16.56 1.39 -1.25
CA LEU A 227 17.46 0.30 -1.62
C LEU A 227 18.62 0.80 -2.48
N ASP A 228 18.32 1.62 -3.48
CA ASP A 228 19.31 2.18 -4.41
C ASP A 228 20.27 3.16 -3.72
N GLU A 229 19.84 3.88 -2.68
CA GLU A 229 20.68 4.80 -1.90
C GLU A 229 21.76 4.06 -1.10
N SER A 230 21.38 2.97 -0.40
CA SER A 230 22.34 2.19 0.38
C SER A 230 21.84 0.77 0.65
N SER A 231 22.06 -0.11 -0.32
CA SER A 231 21.64 -1.51 -0.20
C SER A 231 22.35 -2.26 0.95
N GLN A 232 23.59 -1.89 1.26
CA GLN A 232 24.34 -2.45 2.39
C GLN A 232 23.69 -2.13 3.75
N ARG A 233 23.13 -0.93 3.90
CA ARG A 233 22.56 -0.46 5.17
C ARG A 233 21.10 -0.85 5.31
N TYR A 234 20.32 -0.78 4.23
CA TYR A 234 18.86 -0.90 4.29
C TYR A 234 18.31 -2.13 3.59
N GLY A 235 19.14 -2.88 2.82
CA GLY A 235 18.67 -3.95 1.94
C GLY A 235 17.80 -5.01 2.61
N LEU A 236 18.19 -5.48 3.80
CA LEU A 236 17.41 -6.46 4.55
C LEU A 236 16.04 -5.91 4.99
N LYS A 237 16.00 -4.67 5.51
CA LYS A 237 14.76 -4.04 5.98
C LYS A 237 13.82 -3.68 4.83
N VAL A 238 14.36 -3.24 3.70
CA VAL A 238 13.58 -3.00 2.48
C VAL A 238 13.00 -4.31 1.97
N PHE A 239 13.79 -5.38 1.92
CA PHE A 239 13.31 -6.70 1.52
C PHE A 239 12.18 -7.19 2.44
N ASP A 240 12.34 -7.05 3.76
CA ASP A 240 11.29 -7.41 4.73
C ASP A 240 10.01 -6.58 4.56
N SER A 241 10.15 -5.31 4.19
CA SER A 241 9.04 -4.41 3.88
C SER A 241 8.31 -4.86 2.62
N LEU A 242 9.04 -5.23 1.56
CA LEU A 242 8.45 -5.79 0.34
C LEU A 242 7.71 -7.09 0.62
N VAL A 243 8.29 -8.00 1.41
CA VAL A 243 7.66 -9.26 1.82
C VAL A 243 6.37 -8.98 2.61
N HIS A 244 6.37 -8.00 3.51
CA HIS A 244 5.17 -7.60 4.23
C HIS A 244 4.06 -7.11 3.29
N ILE A 245 4.38 -6.20 2.36
CA ILE A 245 3.42 -5.67 1.38
C ILE A 245 2.89 -6.76 0.45
N ILE A 246 3.77 -7.65 -0.05
CA ILE A 246 3.36 -8.76 -0.92
C ILE A 246 2.37 -9.68 -0.19
N ASN A 247 2.68 -10.06 1.05
CA ASN A 247 1.80 -10.93 1.84
C ASN A 247 0.50 -10.23 2.24
N LEU A 248 0.52 -8.92 2.49
CA LEU A 248 -0.68 -8.11 2.68
C LEU A 248 -1.62 -8.22 1.48
N LEU A 249 -1.08 -8.12 0.26
CA LEU A 249 -1.86 -8.25 -0.98
C LEU A 249 -2.33 -9.69 -1.28
N GLN A 250 -1.77 -10.69 -0.60
CA GLN A 250 -2.27 -12.06 -0.67
C GLN A 250 -3.50 -12.29 0.22
N ASP A 251 -3.76 -11.42 1.20
CA ASP A 251 -4.96 -11.47 2.02
C ASP A 251 -6.22 -11.25 1.18
N SER A 252 -7.26 -12.03 1.46
CA SER A 252 -8.59 -11.89 0.86
C SER A 252 -9.16 -10.46 0.91
N LYS A 253 -8.81 -9.67 1.94
CA LYS A 253 -9.21 -8.27 2.09
C LYS A 253 -8.62 -7.36 1.00
N PHE A 254 -7.40 -7.66 0.54
CA PHE A 254 -6.63 -6.80 -0.37
C PHE A 254 -6.32 -7.44 -1.73
N GLN A 255 -6.80 -8.66 -1.99
CA GLN A 255 -6.52 -9.38 -3.24
C GLN A 255 -6.87 -8.62 -4.53
N HIS A 256 -7.85 -7.71 -4.48
CA HIS A 256 -8.24 -6.87 -5.62
C HIS A 256 -7.17 -5.84 -6.03
N PHE A 257 -6.15 -5.62 -5.20
CA PHE A 257 -5.00 -4.78 -5.51
C PHE A 257 -3.84 -5.54 -6.17
N LYS A 258 -3.90 -6.88 -6.30
CA LYS A 258 -2.87 -7.65 -7.03
C LYS A 258 -2.63 -7.14 -8.47
N PRO A 259 -3.68 -6.85 -9.28
CA PRO A 259 -3.48 -6.28 -10.62
C PRO A 259 -2.75 -4.93 -10.61
N VAL A 260 -2.87 -4.14 -9.53
CA VAL A 260 -2.15 -2.88 -9.37
C VAL A 260 -0.66 -3.14 -9.17
N MET A 261 -0.29 -4.14 -8.35
CA MET A 261 1.10 -4.56 -8.19
C MET A 261 1.69 -5.15 -9.48
N ASP A 262 0.93 -5.97 -10.21
CA ASP A 262 1.36 -6.50 -11.51
C ASP A 262 1.62 -5.37 -12.51
N THR A 263 0.68 -4.41 -12.63
CA THR A 263 0.84 -3.23 -13.49
C THR A 263 2.04 -2.39 -13.09
N TYR A 264 2.27 -2.20 -11.79
CA TYR A 264 3.44 -1.48 -11.29
C TYR A 264 4.74 -2.14 -11.74
N ILE A 265 4.87 -3.46 -11.54
CA ILE A 265 6.07 -4.21 -11.94
C ILE A 265 6.29 -4.07 -13.44
N GLU A 266 5.24 -4.25 -14.26
CA GLU A 266 5.39 -4.26 -15.71
C GLU A 266 5.67 -2.87 -16.31
N SER A 267 5.04 -1.81 -15.78
CA SER A 267 4.97 -0.51 -16.44
C SER A 267 5.62 0.66 -15.68
N HIS A 268 5.81 0.56 -14.37
CA HIS A 268 6.26 1.70 -13.54
C HIS A 268 7.57 1.44 -12.79
N PHE A 269 7.84 0.20 -12.42
CA PHE A 269 9.05 -0.18 -11.72
C PHE A 269 10.30 0.18 -12.54
N ALA A 270 11.22 0.93 -11.92
CA ALA A 270 12.43 1.47 -12.56
C ALA A 270 13.75 1.00 -11.92
N GLY A 271 13.70 0.08 -10.95
CA GLY A 271 14.87 -0.40 -10.21
C GLY A 271 15.71 -1.39 -11.03
N ALA A 272 16.53 -0.91 -11.97
CA ALA A 272 17.31 -1.77 -12.87
C ALA A 272 18.43 -2.56 -12.15
N LEU A 273 18.95 -2.07 -11.02
CA LEU A 273 20.04 -2.75 -10.28
C LEU A 273 19.56 -3.57 -9.09
N SER A 274 18.28 -3.44 -8.73
CA SER A 274 17.71 -4.03 -7.51
C SER A 274 17.75 -5.57 -7.50
N TYR A 275 17.81 -6.24 -8.67
CA TYR A 275 17.87 -7.70 -8.75
C TYR A 275 19.03 -8.30 -7.95
N ARG A 276 20.19 -7.62 -7.88
CA ARG A 276 21.38 -8.12 -7.19
C ARG A 276 21.12 -8.26 -5.69
N ASP A 277 20.56 -7.21 -5.09
CA ASP A 277 20.25 -7.18 -3.67
C ASP A 277 19.08 -8.10 -3.33
N LEU A 278 18.04 -8.15 -4.19
CA LEU A 278 16.91 -9.06 -3.99
C LEU A 278 17.35 -10.54 -4.02
N ILE A 279 18.18 -10.95 -4.99
CA ILE A 279 18.70 -12.34 -5.04
C ILE A 279 19.57 -12.61 -3.82
N LYS A 280 20.48 -11.68 -3.47
CA LYS A 280 21.38 -11.82 -2.33
C LYS A 280 20.63 -12.00 -1.02
N VAL A 281 19.61 -11.17 -0.74
CA VAL A 281 18.83 -11.24 0.50
C VAL A 281 17.93 -12.48 0.51
N LEU A 282 17.30 -12.84 -0.61
CA LEU A 282 16.52 -14.08 -0.71
C LEU A 282 17.40 -15.30 -0.44
N LYS A 283 18.58 -15.37 -1.05
CA LYS A 283 19.56 -16.44 -0.80
C LYS A 283 19.98 -16.48 0.67
N TRP A 284 20.24 -15.32 1.29
CA TRP A 284 20.59 -15.22 2.70
C TRP A 284 19.51 -15.82 3.63
N TYR A 285 18.22 -15.60 3.33
CA TYR A 285 17.13 -16.24 4.06
C TYR A 285 17.11 -17.75 3.85
N VAL A 286 17.30 -18.22 2.61
CA VAL A 286 17.31 -19.66 2.28
C VAL A 286 18.48 -20.41 2.93
N ASP A 287 19.67 -19.81 2.96
CA ASP A 287 20.86 -20.43 3.56
C ASP A 287 20.70 -20.63 5.08
N ARG A 288 19.88 -19.81 5.74
CA ARG A 288 19.71 -19.82 7.19
C ARG A 288 18.53 -20.65 7.68
N ILE A 289 17.75 -21.27 6.79
CA ILE A 289 16.52 -21.98 7.19
C ILE A 289 16.82 -23.11 8.19
N VAL A 290 17.90 -23.85 7.95
CA VAL A 290 18.26 -25.03 8.74
C VAL A 290 18.66 -24.65 10.17
N ASP A 291 19.36 -23.52 10.32
CA ASP A 291 19.89 -23.04 11.60
C ASP A 291 18.94 -22.05 12.32
N ALA A 292 17.82 -21.68 11.68
CA ALA A 292 16.91 -20.69 12.22
C ALA A 292 16.04 -21.25 13.36
N GLU A 293 16.16 -20.64 14.54
CA GLU A 293 15.31 -20.96 15.70
C GLU A 293 13.82 -20.65 15.45
N HIS A 294 13.53 -19.59 14.66
CA HIS A 294 12.17 -19.15 14.35
C HIS A 294 11.98 -19.03 12.83
N GLN A 295 11.19 -19.95 12.26
CA GLN A 295 11.01 -20.04 10.80
C GLN A 295 9.82 -19.24 10.27
N ASP A 296 8.99 -18.63 11.13
CA ASP A 296 7.77 -17.95 10.71
C ASP A 296 8.04 -16.84 9.69
N HIS A 297 9.05 -16.00 9.95
CA HIS A 297 9.41 -14.93 9.02
C HIS A 297 9.95 -15.46 7.69
N ILE A 298 10.76 -16.52 7.72
CA ILE A 298 11.25 -17.20 6.52
C ILE A 298 10.07 -17.75 5.70
N GLN A 299 9.07 -18.33 6.35
CA GLN A 299 7.86 -18.79 5.66
C GLN A 299 7.13 -17.63 4.98
N GLN A 300 7.09 -16.43 5.58
CA GLN A 300 6.54 -15.23 4.93
C GLN A 300 7.36 -14.82 3.70
N VAL A 301 8.70 -14.89 3.77
CA VAL A 301 9.58 -14.65 2.61
C VAL A 301 9.27 -15.62 1.47
N LEU A 302 9.13 -16.91 1.77
CA LEU A 302 8.85 -17.94 0.77
C LEU A 302 7.43 -17.81 0.18
N LYS A 303 6.44 -17.39 0.97
CA LYS A 303 5.08 -17.06 0.48
C LYS A 303 5.10 -15.91 -0.53
N ALA A 304 6.00 -14.94 -0.34
CA ALA A 304 6.17 -13.80 -1.24
C ALA A 304 7.02 -14.10 -2.49
N SER A 305 7.58 -15.32 -2.60
CA SER A 305 8.59 -15.65 -3.62
C SER A 305 8.16 -15.36 -5.06
N GLU A 306 6.89 -15.61 -5.42
CA GLU A 306 6.36 -15.31 -6.77
C GLU A 306 6.63 -13.85 -7.16
N TYR A 307 6.23 -12.89 -6.32
CA TYR A 307 6.41 -11.47 -6.61
C TYR A 307 7.86 -11.02 -6.46
N ILE A 308 8.62 -11.62 -5.54
CA ILE A 308 10.06 -11.35 -5.45
C ILE A 308 10.76 -11.75 -6.77
N PHE A 309 10.41 -12.91 -7.35
CA PHE A 309 10.92 -13.30 -8.67
C PHE A 309 10.43 -12.37 -9.78
N LYS A 310 9.17 -11.91 -9.77
CA LYS A 310 8.70 -10.87 -10.70
C LYS A 310 9.58 -9.61 -10.67
N TYR A 311 9.90 -9.10 -9.48
CA TYR A 311 10.81 -7.95 -9.33
C TYR A 311 12.23 -8.24 -9.82
N ILE A 312 12.80 -9.40 -9.45
CA ILE A 312 14.15 -9.80 -9.88
C ILE A 312 14.25 -9.86 -11.41
N ILE A 313 13.30 -10.54 -12.06
CA ILE A 313 13.27 -10.74 -13.50
C ILE A 313 13.05 -9.40 -14.22
N GLN A 314 12.10 -8.58 -13.75
CA GLN A 314 11.85 -7.28 -14.36
C GLN A 314 13.04 -6.33 -14.20
N SER A 315 13.65 -6.29 -13.01
CA SER A 315 14.88 -5.52 -12.75
C SER A 315 16.00 -5.92 -13.72
N ARG A 316 16.22 -7.23 -13.92
CA ARG A 316 17.20 -7.72 -14.89
C ARG A 316 16.87 -7.34 -16.34
N ARG A 317 15.60 -7.41 -16.75
CA ARG A 317 15.17 -6.99 -18.09
C ARG A 317 15.44 -5.52 -18.33
N LEU A 318 15.12 -4.65 -17.35
CA LEU A 318 15.42 -3.22 -17.41
C LEU A 318 16.93 -2.97 -17.53
N PHE A 319 17.76 -3.65 -16.73
CA PHE A 319 19.22 -3.55 -16.85
C PHE A 319 19.74 -4.00 -18.22
N SER A 320 19.22 -5.11 -18.74
CA SER A 320 19.60 -5.64 -20.06
C SER A 320 19.27 -4.65 -21.17
N LEU A 321 18.07 -4.05 -21.12
CA LEU A 321 17.63 -3.02 -22.07
C LEU A 321 18.52 -1.77 -22.01
N ALA A 322 18.93 -1.35 -20.81
CA ALA A 322 19.75 -0.16 -20.62
C ALA A 322 21.23 -0.35 -21.01
N THR A 323 21.77 -1.58 -20.88
CA THR A 323 23.21 -1.87 -21.03
C THR A 323 23.56 -2.70 -22.25
N GLY A 324 22.57 -3.15 -23.03
CA GLY A 324 22.79 -4.07 -24.14
C GLY A 324 23.18 -5.48 -23.69
N GLY A 325 22.64 -5.95 -22.56
CA GLY A 325 22.84 -7.33 -22.08
C GLY A 325 24.07 -7.58 -21.21
N GLN A 326 24.76 -6.54 -20.72
CA GLN A 326 25.91 -6.73 -19.83
C GLN A 326 25.57 -7.55 -18.58
N ASN A 327 26.60 -8.20 -18.02
CA ASN A 327 26.54 -9.02 -16.80
C ASN A 327 25.50 -10.16 -16.82
N GLU A 328 25.21 -10.72 -18.00
CA GLU A 328 24.27 -11.84 -18.12
C GLU A 328 24.76 -13.09 -17.40
N ASP A 329 26.05 -13.41 -17.51
CA ASP A 329 26.65 -14.56 -16.84
C ASP A 329 26.63 -14.39 -15.31
N GLU A 330 26.96 -13.20 -14.79
CA GLU A 330 26.90 -12.92 -13.34
C GLU A 330 25.47 -13.12 -12.81
N PHE A 331 24.47 -12.59 -13.52
CA PHE A 331 23.06 -12.79 -13.17
C PHE A 331 22.68 -14.28 -13.16
N ARG A 332 23.04 -15.01 -14.22
CA ARG A 332 22.76 -16.46 -14.31
C ARG A 332 23.42 -17.21 -13.15
N VAL A 333 24.67 -16.92 -12.83
CA VAL A 333 25.39 -17.53 -11.70
C VAL A 333 24.66 -17.27 -10.38
N CYS A 334 24.22 -16.03 -10.11
CA CYS A 334 23.46 -15.73 -8.88
C CYS A 334 22.15 -16.52 -8.78
N ILE A 335 21.41 -16.69 -9.89
CA ILE A 335 20.20 -17.52 -9.91
C ILE A 335 20.55 -18.99 -9.67
N HIS A 336 21.58 -19.52 -10.33
CA HIS A 336 22.04 -20.88 -10.10
C HIS A 336 22.41 -21.11 -8.63
N GLU A 337 23.20 -20.23 -8.02
CA GLU A 337 23.58 -20.29 -6.61
C GLU A 337 22.37 -20.24 -5.67
N LEU A 338 21.37 -19.40 -5.96
CA LEU A 338 20.11 -19.39 -5.20
C LEU A 338 19.41 -20.76 -5.28
N PHE A 339 19.33 -21.36 -6.47
CA PHE A 339 18.75 -22.69 -6.64
C PHE A 339 19.61 -23.79 -5.97
N MET A 340 20.93 -23.64 -5.90
CA MET A 340 21.78 -24.53 -5.10
C MET A 340 21.37 -24.49 -3.62
N SER A 341 21.23 -23.29 -3.06
CA SER A 341 20.79 -23.08 -1.68
C SER A 341 19.40 -23.66 -1.41
N ILE A 342 18.45 -23.43 -2.33
CA ILE A 342 17.10 -24.02 -2.24
C ILE A 342 17.18 -25.55 -2.21
N ARG A 343 17.96 -26.16 -3.10
CA ARG A 343 18.11 -27.63 -3.15
C ARG A 343 18.74 -28.19 -1.88
N PHE A 344 19.76 -27.51 -1.33
CA PHE A 344 20.34 -27.90 -0.05
C PHE A 344 19.30 -27.87 1.08
N PHE A 345 18.51 -26.80 1.16
CA PHE A 345 17.41 -26.70 2.11
C PHE A 345 16.35 -27.80 1.92
N LEU A 346 15.96 -28.11 0.69
CA LEU A 346 14.97 -29.15 0.40
C LEU A 346 15.49 -30.56 0.69
N SER A 347 16.81 -30.78 0.60
CA SER A 347 17.44 -32.08 0.88
C SER A 347 17.54 -32.44 2.36
N GLN A 348 17.22 -31.50 3.27
CA GLN A 348 17.28 -31.76 4.70
C GLN A 348 16.25 -32.82 5.09
N GLU A 349 16.74 -33.92 5.69
CA GLU A 349 15.88 -34.98 6.23
C GLU A 349 15.21 -34.51 7.52
N ASN A 350 13.89 -34.70 7.59
CA ASN A 350 13.10 -34.29 8.73
C ASN A 350 12.49 -35.50 9.43
N LYS A 351 12.82 -35.69 10.72
CA LYS A 351 12.15 -36.69 11.56
C LYS A 351 10.79 -36.12 11.99
N GLY A 352 9.73 -36.52 11.30
CA GLY A 352 8.36 -36.09 11.61
C GLY A 352 8.05 -34.64 11.22
N THR A 353 7.15 -34.00 11.97
CA THR A 353 6.71 -32.61 11.73
C THR A 353 7.72 -31.60 12.29
N SER A 354 8.90 -31.48 11.67
CA SER A 354 9.86 -30.44 12.03
C SER A 354 9.43 -29.07 11.49
N PRO A 355 9.89 -27.95 12.08
CA PRO A 355 9.70 -26.62 11.51
C PRO A 355 10.19 -26.55 10.06
N VAL A 356 11.35 -27.15 9.78
CA VAL A 356 11.94 -27.20 8.42
C VAL A 356 10.98 -27.87 7.43
N ALA A 357 10.31 -28.96 7.80
CA ALA A 357 9.33 -29.63 6.94
C ALA A 357 8.12 -28.74 6.61
N GLN A 358 7.67 -27.91 7.56
CA GLN A 358 6.60 -26.93 7.31
C GLN A 358 7.06 -25.85 6.33
N THR A 359 8.29 -25.37 6.49
CA THR A 359 8.90 -24.38 5.59
C THR A 359 9.11 -24.96 4.18
N GLN A 360 9.49 -26.24 4.07
CA GLN A 360 9.58 -26.96 2.77
C GLN A 360 8.20 -27.02 2.10
N ALA A 361 7.13 -27.32 2.86
CA ALA A 361 5.77 -27.32 2.34
C ALA A 361 5.33 -25.94 1.84
N VAL A 362 5.68 -24.85 2.53
CA VAL A 362 5.39 -23.48 2.09
C VAL A 362 6.07 -23.16 0.75
N PHE A 363 7.36 -23.52 0.60
CA PHE A 363 8.08 -23.35 -0.66
C PHE A 363 7.41 -24.12 -1.80
N LEU A 364 7.09 -25.40 -1.62
CA LEU A 364 6.53 -26.23 -2.68
C LEU A 364 5.15 -25.75 -3.17
N ARG A 365 4.36 -25.10 -2.31
CA ARG A 365 3.04 -24.53 -2.69
C ARG A 365 3.16 -23.36 -3.65
N THR A 366 4.24 -22.59 -3.54
CA THR A 366 4.49 -21.34 -4.28
C THR A 366 5.42 -21.53 -5.47
N PHE A 367 6.31 -22.52 -5.42
CA PHE A 367 7.34 -22.77 -6.44
C PHE A 367 6.80 -22.82 -7.89
N PRO A 368 5.66 -23.47 -8.21
CA PRO A 368 5.14 -23.48 -9.58
C PRO A 368 4.83 -22.10 -10.18
N ALA A 369 4.51 -21.11 -9.34
CA ALA A 369 4.22 -19.75 -9.81
C ALA A 369 5.47 -19.03 -10.35
N VAL A 370 6.68 -19.49 -9.96
CA VAL A 370 7.96 -18.91 -10.39
C VAL A 370 8.34 -19.31 -11.82
N TYR A 371 7.77 -20.40 -12.37
CA TYR A 371 8.19 -20.93 -13.67
C TYR A 371 7.98 -19.93 -14.80
N GLY A 372 6.82 -19.27 -14.82
CA GLY A 372 6.48 -18.25 -15.81
C GLY A 372 7.43 -17.07 -15.79
N GLU A 373 7.93 -16.69 -14.61
CA GLU A 373 8.89 -15.60 -14.45
C GLU A 373 10.28 -15.98 -14.97
N LEU A 374 10.75 -17.18 -14.66
CA LEU A 374 12.04 -17.67 -15.16
C LEU A 374 12.04 -17.82 -16.68
N LEU A 375 10.93 -18.26 -17.27
CA LEU A 375 10.77 -18.41 -18.73
C LEU A 375 10.88 -17.09 -19.52
N LYS A 376 10.83 -15.92 -18.84
CA LYS A 376 11.05 -14.62 -19.49
C LYS A 376 12.51 -14.34 -19.82
N ILE A 377 13.46 -15.09 -19.23
CA ILE A 377 14.92 -14.89 -19.41
C ILE A 377 15.64 -16.20 -19.77
N PHE A 378 15.25 -17.30 -19.13
CA PHE A 378 15.86 -18.62 -19.33
C PHE A 378 15.08 -19.41 -20.38
N THR A 379 15.80 -20.29 -21.09
CA THR A 379 15.20 -21.25 -22.01
C THR A 379 14.30 -22.25 -21.28
N VAL A 380 13.33 -22.81 -21.99
CA VAL A 380 12.48 -23.91 -21.46
C VAL A 380 13.28 -25.07 -20.90
N ARG A 381 14.44 -25.37 -21.50
CA ARG A 381 15.36 -26.43 -21.04
C ARG A 381 16.05 -26.09 -19.72
N GLU A 382 16.55 -24.86 -19.57
CA GLU A 382 17.15 -24.39 -18.32
C GLU A 382 16.12 -24.40 -17.19
N VAL A 383 14.91 -23.86 -17.43
CA VAL A 383 13.83 -23.83 -16.42
C VAL A 383 13.41 -25.25 -16.03
N ALA A 384 13.25 -26.17 -16.99
CA ALA A 384 12.97 -27.57 -16.70
C ALA A 384 14.10 -28.23 -15.91
N GLY A 385 15.36 -27.86 -16.17
CA GLY A 385 16.53 -28.28 -15.40
C GLY A 385 16.43 -27.88 -13.93
N PHE A 386 16.17 -26.59 -13.66
CA PHE A 386 15.95 -26.08 -12.32
C PHE A 386 14.83 -26.83 -11.59
N VAL A 387 13.66 -26.96 -12.24
CA VAL A 387 12.49 -27.62 -11.63
C VAL A 387 12.76 -29.09 -11.36
N ARG A 388 13.36 -29.82 -12.30
CA ARG A 388 13.73 -31.23 -12.13
C ARG A 388 14.66 -31.41 -10.93
N GLU A 389 15.69 -30.58 -10.81
CA GLU A 389 16.69 -30.69 -9.75
C GLU A 389 16.13 -30.28 -8.38
N THR A 390 15.29 -29.24 -8.33
CA THR A 390 14.59 -28.83 -7.12
C THR A 390 13.64 -29.93 -6.64
N LEU A 391 12.78 -30.47 -7.51
CA LEU A 391 11.86 -31.55 -7.14
C LEU A 391 12.58 -32.86 -6.80
N GLY A 392 13.71 -33.13 -7.47
CA GLY A 392 14.55 -34.30 -7.21
C GLY A 392 15.38 -34.21 -5.93
N SER A 393 15.54 -33.02 -5.34
CA SER A 393 16.31 -32.82 -4.11
C SER A 393 15.55 -33.19 -2.83
N LEU A 394 14.22 -33.37 -2.90
CA LEU A 394 13.41 -33.78 -1.77
C LEU A 394 13.72 -35.23 -1.35
N PRO A 395 13.77 -35.53 -0.04
CA PRO A 395 13.89 -36.90 0.46
C PRO A 395 12.83 -37.83 -0.15
N THR A 396 13.22 -39.09 -0.35
CA THR A 396 12.34 -40.14 -0.91
C THR A 396 11.69 -40.98 0.18
N THR A 397 12.05 -40.77 1.46
CA THR A 397 11.52 -41.53 2.58
C THR A 397 10.09 -41.10 2.91
N VAL A 398 9.13 -41.94 2.55
CA VAL A 398 7.71 -41.64 2.75
C VAL A 398 7.30 -42.01 4.17
N HIS A 399 7.36 -41.05 5.09
CA HIS A 399 6.86 -41.26 6.45
C HIS A 399 5.33 -41.17 6.47
N ALA A 400 4.65 -42.12 7.10
CA ALA A 400 3.18 -42.28 7.11
C ALA A 400 2.41 -40.99 7.43
N ASP A 401 2.96 -40.13 8.28
CA ASP A 401 2.28 -38.96 8.84
C ASP A 401 2.89 -37.61 8.42
N CYS A 402 3.67 -37.55 7.33
CA CYS A 402 4.31 -36.30 6.90
C CYS A 402 3.41 -35.49 5.95
N PRO A 403 2.93 -34.29 6.33
CA PRO A 403 2.11 -33.43 5.46
C PRO A 403 2.86 -32.92 4.22
N LEU A 404 4.17 -33.12 4.16
CA LEU A 404 5.02 -32.73 3.03
C LEU A 404 4.73 -33.55 1.76
N GLU A 405 4.37 -34.82 1.89
CA GLU A 405 4.14 -35.70 0.73
C GLU A 405 2.90 -35.28 -0.08
N ALA A 406 1.79 -34.98 0.58
CA ALA A 406 0.60 -34.43 -0.08
C ALA A 406 0.90 -33.11 -0.79
N VAL A 407 1.71 -32.24 -0.17
CA VAL A 407 2.12 -30.95 -0.76
C VAL A 407 3.08 -31.13 -1.94
N LYS A 408 4.00 -32.09 -1.85
CA LYS A 408 4.88 -32.49 -2.96
C LYS A 408 4.06 -32.97 -4.15
N LEU A 409 3.09 -33.84 -3.93
CA LEU A 409 2.18 -34.32 -4.98
C LEU A 409 1.35 -33.18 -5.58
N GLN A 410 0.90 -32.22 -4.77
CA GLN A 410 0.21 -31.02 -5.25
C GLN A 410 1.13 -30.12 -6.11
N CYS A 411 2.40 -29.97 -5.72
CA CYS A 411 3.40 -29.27 -6.52
C CYS A 411 3.60 -29.97 -7.88
N ILE A 412 3.74 -31.30 -7.89
CA ILE A 412 3.84 -32.09 -9.13
C ILE A 412 2.62 -31.87 -10.03
N ALA A 413 1.41 -31.87 -9.49
CA ALA A 413 0.22 -31.60 -10.29
C ALA A 413 0.24 -30.21 -10.93
N LYS A 414 0.58 -29.17 -10.16
CA LYS A 414 0.73 -27.81 -10.69
C LYS A 414 1.83 -27.73 -11.76
N THR A 415 2.93 -28.48 -11.60
CA THR A 415 3.99 -28.56 -12.61
C THR A 415 3.45 -29.17 -13.91
N VAL A 416 2.71 -30.28 -13.83
CA VAL A 416 2.09 -30.93 -15.01
C VAL A 416 1.03 -30.05 -15.68
N GLU A 417 0.33 -29.23 -14.91
CA GLU A 417 -0.66 -28.26 -15.39
C GLU A 417 -0.03 -26.97 -15.96
N SER A 418 1.28 -26.76 -15.79
CA SER A 418 1.97 -25.53 -16.19
C SER A 418 2.40 -25.52 -17.66
N GLN A 419 2.60 -24.32 -18.22
CA GLN A 419 3.16 -24.11 -19.57
C GLN A 419 4.51 -24.81 -19.78
N LEU A 420 5.28 -24.98 -18.70
CA LEU A 420 6.55 -25.69 -18.74
C LEU A 420 6.37 -27.17 -19.08
N TYR A 421 5.29 -27.82 -18.68
CA TYR A 421 5.07 -29.24 -18.96
C TYR A 421 4.30 -29.50 -20.27
N ILE A 422 3.58 -28.49 -20.77
CA ILE A 422 2.94 -28.52 -22.09
C ILE A 422 4.00 -28.59 -23.20
N ASN A 423 5.15 -27.92 -23.04
CA ASN A 423 6.23 -27.98 -24.03
C ASN A 423 6.91 -29.38 -24.04
N PRO A 424 7.04 -30.03 -25.22
CA PRO A 424 7.59 -31.39 -25.30
C PRO A 424 9.04 -31.54 -24.83
N GLU A 425 9.91 -30.55 -25.06
CA GLU A 425 11.33 -30.61 -24.72
C GLU A 425 11.53 -30.61 -23.20
N SER A 426 10.88 -29.67 -22.51
CA SER A 426 10.89 -29.59 -21.05
C SER A 426 10.14 -30.77 -20.42
N ARG A 427 9.07 -31.26 -21.04
CA ARG A 427 8.34 -32.45 -20.57
C ARG A 427 9.25 -33.67 -20.50
N CYS A 428 10.10 -33.92 -21.50
CA CYS A 428 11.06 -35.03 -21.47
C CYS A 428 12.03 -34.95 -20.28
N ILE A 429 12.39 -33.74 -19.84
CA ILE A 429 13.29 -33.49 -18.71
C ILE A 429 12.58 -33.70 -17.38
N LEU A 430 11.30 -33.31 -17.30
CA LEU A 430 10.48 -33.37 -16.08
C LEU A 430 9.82 -34.74 -15.85
N LEU A 431 9.55 -35.50 -16.92
CA LEU A 431 8.85 -36.77 -16.85
C LEU A 431 9.48 -37.77 -15.85
N PRO A 432 10.82 -37.96 -15.78
CA PRO A 432 11.41 -38.90 -14.84
C PRO A 432 11.14 -38.57 -13.37
N VAL A 433 11.15 -37.28 -13.00
CA VAL A 433 10.89 -36.88 -11.61
C VAL A 433 9.39 -36.99 -11.27
N VAL A 434 8.51 -36.65 -12.21
CA VAL A 434 7.05 -36.80 -12.05
C VAL A 434 6.68 -38.27 -11.84
N LEU A 435 7.16 -39.16 -12.73
CA LEU A 435 6.88 -40.59 -12.65
C LEU A 435 7.43 -41.22 -11.37
N ARG A 436 8.63 -40.82 -10.93
CA ARG A 436 9.22 -41.32 -9.68
C ARG A 436 8.32 -41.00 -8.47
N VAL A 437 7.79 -39.77 -8.38
CA VAL A 437 6.92 -39.36 -7.27
C VAL A 437 5.59 -40.11 -7.32
N LEU A 438 4.97 -40.21 -8.50
CA LEU A 438 3.72 -40.95 -8.69
C LEU A 438 3.88 -42.43 -8.34
N GLN A 439 4.97 -43.05 -8.81
CA GLN A 439 5.25 -44.45 -8.54
C GLN A 439 5.36 -44.72 -7.04
N ALA A 440 6.09 -43.89 -6.29
CA ALA A 440 6.22 -44.02 -4.84
C ALA A 440 4.86 -43.93 -4.13
N HIS A 441 4.04 -42.92 -4.47
CA HIS A 441 2.71 -42.74 -3.86
C HIS A 441 1.75 -43.88 -4.20
N MET A 442 1.78 -44.37 -5.45
CA MET A 442 0.94 -45.48 -5.89
C MET A 442 1.34 -46.82 -5.25
N GLN A 443 2.64 -47.10 -5.12
CA GLN A 443 3.14 -48.30 -4.45
C GLN A 443 2.73 -48.33 -2.97
N GLU A 444 2.70 -47.17 -2.33
CA GLU A 444 2.28 -47.02 -0.93
C GLU A 444 0.77 -46.79 -0.74
N GLN A 445 -0.01 -46.80 -1.81
CA GLN A 445 -1.47 -46.55 -1.79
C GLN A 445 -1.87 -45.20 -1.16
N ARG A 446 -1.05 -44.15 -1.33
CA ARG A 446 -1.33 -42.80 -0.82
C ARG A 446 -1.83 -41.86 -1.91
N ASP A 447 -2.80 -41.00 -1.53
CA ASP A 447 -3.36 -39.93 -2.37
C ASP A 447 -3.65 -40.36 -3.82
N LEU A 448 -4.19 -41.58 -3.99
CA LEU A 448 -4.41 -42.21 -5.30
C LEU A 448 -5.29 -41.36 -6.23
N VAL A 449 -6.24 -40.59 -5.67
CA VAL A 449 -7.09 -39.66 -6.42
C VAL A 449 -6.25 -38.59 -7.11
N MET A 450 -5.26 -38.04 -6.40
CA MET A 450 -4.38 -37.02 -6.95
C MET A 450 -3.41 -37.61 -7.96
N CYS A 451 -2.87 -38.81 -7.70
CA CYS A 451 -2.06 -39.56 -8.68
C CYS A 451 -2.84 -39.79 -9.98
N ALA A 452 -4.10 -40.23 -9.89
CA ALA A 452 -4.97 -40.43 -11.04
C ALA A 452 -5.23 -39.12 -11.80
N ARG A 453 -5.42 -38.00 -11.10
CA ARG A 453 -5.59 -36.67 -11.72
C ARG A 453 -4.35 -36.25 -12.50
N ILE A 454 -3.16 -36.44 -11.93
CA ILE A 454 -1.89 -36.10 -12.58
C ILE A 454 -1.69 -36.95 -13.83
N LEU A 455 -1.88 -38.27 -13.73
CA LEU A 455 -1.78 -39.18 -14.87
C LEU A 455 -2.79 -38.83 -15.97
N THR A 456 -4.04 -38.50 -15.59
CA THR A 456 -5.06 -38.05 -16.53
C THR A 456 -4.63 -36.78 -17.26
N SER A 457 -4.05 -35.81 -16.55
CA SER A 457 -3.54 -34.57 -17.13
C SER A 457 -2.41 -34.86 -18.13
N MET A 458 -1.45 -35.72 -17.76
CA MET A 458 -0.36 -36.15 -18.66
C MET A 458 -0.89 -36.84 -19.92
N LEU A 459 -1.79 -37.81 -19.77
CA LEU A 459 -2.38 -38.55 -20.90
C LEU A 459 -3.23 -37.65 -21.80
N SER A 460 -3.95 -36.69 -21.22
CA SER A 460 -4.74 -35.73 -21.98
C SER A 460 -3.88 -34.82 -22.87
N LEU A 461 -2.67 -34.46 -22.41
CA LEU A 461 -1.72 -33.68 -23.20
C LEU A 461 -1.19 -34.49 -24.38
N ILE A 462 -0.80 -35.75 -24.16
CA ILE A 462 -0.36 -36.65 -25.23
C ILE A 462 -1.46 -36.80 -26.30
N LYS A 463 -2.71 -37.01 -25.87
CA LYS A 463 -3.86 -37.12 -26.78
C LYS A 463 -4.11 -35.82 -27.56
N LYS A 464 -3.91 -34.65 -26.96
CA LYS A 464 -4.06 -33.36 -27.65
C LYS A 464 -3.00 -33.17 -28.73
N GLU A 465 -1.77 -33.61 -28.47
CA GLU A 465 -0.66 -33.58 -29.43
C GLU A 465 -0.92 -34.53 -30.61
N GLU A 466 -1.39 -35.75 -30.34
CA GLU A 466 -1.77 -36.71 -31.38
C GLU A 466 -2.88 -36.18 -32.31
N ASN A 467 -3.80 -35.39 -31.76
CA ASN A 467 -4.89 -34.78 -32.52
C ASN A 467 -4.53 -33.41 -33.16
N GLY A 468 -3.30 -32.91 -32.98
CA GLY A 468 -2.88 -31.60 -33.52
C GLY A 468 -3.56 -30.39 -32.88
N THR A 469 -4.00 -30.52 -31.62
CA THR A 469 -4.78 -29.49 -30.88
C THR A 469 -4.06 -28.92 -29.66
N ALA A 470 -2.76 -29.22 -29.51
CA ALA A 470 -1.94 -28.87 -28.37
C ALA A 470 -1.26 -27.51 -28.51
#